data_AF-A0A0A0V1A0-F1
#
_entry.id   AF-A0A0A0V1A0-F1
#
_cell.length_a   1.000
_cell.length_b   1.000
_cell.length_c   1.000
_cell.angle_alpha   90.00
_cell.angle_beta   90.00
_cell.angle_gamma   90.00
#
_symmetry.space_group_name_H-M   'P 1'
#
loop_
_entity.id
_entity.type
_entity.pdbx_description
1 polymer ?
#
loop_
_entity_poly.entity_id
_entity_poly.type
_entity_poly.pdbx_seq_one_letter_code
_entity_poly.pdbx_strand_id
1 'polypeptide(L)'
;MSMTYEELELNGCYAMLCEALRAWHRIQHDHTREIAAKTLKDVYGYEFHLNGGGCSWRLPETDHEWATNGMRALGLPADKFEENTLVLARLLDGQTKDYEIASGRTVETMEPVYGSDIERSVVVEQFHNAFRRITTNWDSVLNRKVMDSNLEKLLPMVAHAVRIEREGQTPDLIPLLKLCRRISTE
;
A
#
# COMPACT_ATOMS: atom_id res chain seq x y z
N MET A 1 16.51 15.87 8.23
CA MET A 1 16.62 15.07 9.47
C MET A 1 16.72 13.62 9.03
N SER A 2 17.67 12.85 9.54
CA SER A 2 17.73 11.41 9.24
C SER A 2 16.58 10.73 9.99
N MET A 3 15.79 9.90 9.30
CA MET A 3 14.77 9.08 9.95
C MET A 3 15.42 8.10 10.94
N THR A 4 14.69 7.80 12.00
CA THR A 4 14.98 6.73 12.95
C THR A 4 14.76 5.35 12.31
N TYR A 5 15.35 4.31 12.90
CA TYR A 5 15.15 2.93 12.44
C TYR A 5 13.66 2.52 12.46
N GLU A 6 12.90 2.98 13.45
CA GLU A 6 11.46 2.69 13.56
C GLU A 6 10.65 3.33 12.43
N GLU A 7 10.95 4.58 12.08
CA GLU A 7 10.31 5.27 10.97
C GLU A 7 10.65 4.61 9.62
N LEU A 8 11.88 4.13 9.46
CA LEU A 8 12.31 3.37 8.29
C LEU A 8 11.54 2.04 8.15
N GLU A 9 11.37 1.28 9.24
CA GLU A 9 10.57 0.04 9.22
C GLU A 9 9.09 0.31 8.91
N LEU A 10 8.53 1.41 9.42
CA LEU A 10 7.17 1.83 9.09
C LEU A 10 7.02 2.18 7.60
N ASN A 11 7.97 2.92 7.03
CA ASN A 11 7.96 3.22 5.59
C ASN A 11 7.98 1.91 4.75
N GLY A 12 8.85 0.96 5.13
CA GLY A 12 8.88 -0.37 4.53
C GLY A 12 7.56 -1.15 4.70
N CYS A 13 6.85 -0.97 5.82
CA CYS A 13 5.51 -1.54 6.04
C CYS A 13 4.50 -0.98 5.04
N TYR A 14 4.42 0.35 4.87
CA TYR A 14 3.47 0.97 3.95
C TYR A 14 3.74 0.60 2.48
N ALA A 15 5.01 0.47 2.09
CA ALA A 15 5.36 -0.07 0.76
C ALA A 15 4.75 -1.46 0.52
N MET A 16 4.80 -2.35 1.52
CA MET A 16 4.24 -3.71 1.43
C MET A 16 2.70 -3.71 1.49
N LEU A 17 2.10 -2.79 2.25
CA LEU A 17 0.65 -2.57 2.26
C LEU A 17 0.14 -2.13 0.88
N CYS A 18 0.87 -1.23 0.21
CA CYS A 18 0.57 -0.84 -1.18
C CYS A 18 0.73 -2.02 -2.16
N GLU A 19 1.71 -2.90 -1.98
CA GLU A 19 1.85 -4.09 -2.83
C GLU A 19 0.66 -5.07 -2.64
N ALA A 20 0.12 -5.18 -1.42
CA ALA A 20 -1.09 -5.95 -1.16
C ALA A 20 -2.31 -5.36 -1.89
N LEU A 21 -2.53 -4.03 -1.79
CA LEU A 21 -3.59 -3.34 -2.51
C LEU A 21 -3.44 -3.50 -4.03
N ARG A 22 -2.22 -3.38 -4.56
CA ARG A 22 -1.92 -3.63 -5.97
C ARG A 22 -2.33 -5.03 -6.39
N ALA A 23 -1.91 -6.05 -5.64
CA ALA A 23 -2.24 -7.43 -5.94
C ALA A 23 -3.75 -7.67 -5.94
N TRP A 24 -4.48 -7.03 -5.00
CA TRP A 24 -5.94 -7.08 -4.98
C TRP A 24 -6.57 -6.42 -6.21
N HIS A 25 -6.22 -5.18 -6.52
CA HIS A 25 -6.81 -4.47 -7.66
C HIS A 25 -6.51 -5.14 -9.01
N ARG A 26 -5.36 -5.81 -9.13
CA ARG A 26 -5.04 -6.62 -10.31
C ARG A 26 -6.05 -7.76 -10.53
N ILE A 27 -6.49 -8.43 -9.45
CA ILE A 27 -7.51 -9.49 -9.50
C ILE A 27 -8.85 -8.93 -9.98
N GLN A 28 -9.16 -7.69 -9.59
CA GLN A 28 -10.38 -6.99 -9.99
C GLN A 28 -10.33 -6.46 -11.43
N HIS A 29 -9.19 -6.59 -12.12
CA HIS A 29 -8.90 -5.88 -13.36
C HIS A 29 -9.04 -4.34 -13.25
N ASP A 30 -8.91 -3.78 -12.04
CA ASP A 30 -8.88 -2.34 -11.81
C ASP A 30 -7.45 -1.82 -12.00
N HIS A 31 -7.09 -1.65 -13.27
CA HIS A 31 -5.75 -1.20 -13.64
C HIS A 31 -5.41 0.20 -13.11
N THR A 32 -6.41 1.06 -12.93
CA THR A 32 -6.17 2.42 -12.41
C THR A 32 -5.68 2.35 -10.97
N ARG A 33 -6.40 1.63 -10.09
CA ARG A 33 -5.98 1.48 -8.69
C ARG A 33 -4.79 0.54 -8.54
N GLU A 34 -4.63 -0.46 -9.42
CA GLU A 34 -3.42 -1.29 -9.48
C GLU A 34 -2.18 -0.42 -9.71
N ILE A 35 -2.20 0.43 -10.75
CA ILE A 35 -1.08 1.32 -11.07
C ILE A 35 -0.90 2.36 -9.95
N ALA A 36 -1.97 2.90 -9.36
CA ALA A 36 -1.87 3.83 -8.23
C ALA A 36 -1.17 3.21 -7.02
N ALA A 37 -1.56 1.99 -6.63
CA ALA A 37 -0.94 1.25 -5.54
C ALA A 37 0.53 0.91 -5.84
N LYS A 38 0.85 0.49 -7.07
CA LYS A 38 2.24 0.29 -7.49
C LYS A 38 3.06 1.57 -7.43
N THR A 39 2.48 2.69 -7.87
CA THR A 39 3.15 3.99 -7.89
C THR A 39 3.47 4.45 -6.47
N LEU A 40 2.51 4.37 -5.55
CA LEU A 40 2.76 4.68 -4.13
C LEU A 40 3.80 3.76 -3.50
N LYS A 41 3.81 2.48 -3.85
CA LYS A 41 4.84 1.54 -3.40
C LYS A 41 6.25 1.95 -3.87
N ASP A 42 6.37 2.49 -5.09
CA ASP A 42 7.64 3.03 -5.59
C ASP A 42 8.01 4.35 -4.89
N VAL A 43 7.03 5.21 -4.55
CA VAL A 43 7.25 6.43 -3.74
C VAL A 43 7.82 6.06 -2.37
N TYR A 44 7.21 5.13 -1.64
CA TYR A 44 7.75 4.66 -0.36
C TYR A 44 9.15 4.06 -0.55
N GLY A 45 9.39 3.28 -1.61
CA GLY A 45 10.71 2.76 -1.93
C GLY A 45 11.79 3.84 -2.10
N TYR A 46 11.45 4.89 -2.86
CA TYR A 46 12.31 6.06 -3.07
C TYR A 46 12.62 6.77 -1.75
N GLU A 47 11.61 7.09 -0.95
CA GLU A 47 11.78 7.76 0.34
C GLU A 47 12.60 6.91 1.31
N PHE A 48 12.37 5.60 1.34
CA PHE A 48 13.14 4.67 2.16
C PHE A 48 14.63 4.68 1.78
N HIS A 49 14.94 4.66 0.48
CA HIS A 49 16.32 4.73 0.00
C HIS A 49 16.99 6.08 0.28
N LEU A 50 16.28 7.19 0.09
CA LEU A 50 16.80 8.52 0.42
C LEU A 50 17.21 8.65 1.89
N ASN A 51 16.54 7.92 2.78
CA ASN A 51 16.80 7.94 4.22
C ASN A 51 17.81 6.86 4.67
N GLY A 52 18.57 6.29 3.72
CA GLY A 52 19.65 5.33 4.01
C GLY A 52 19.18 3.88 4.19
N GLY A 53 17.91 3.59 3.89
CA GLY A 53 17.37 2.24 3.86
C GLY A 53 17.62 1.52 2.52
N GLY A 54 17.27 0.23 2.50
CA GLY A 54 17.10 -0.58 1.28
C GLY A 54 18.38 -1.16 0.67
N CYS A 55 18.33 -1.50 -0.61
CA CYS A 55 19.40 -2.27 -1.26
C CYS A 55 20.51 -1.33 -1.74
N SER A 56 21.73 -1.52 -1.23
CA SER A 56 22.90 -0.69 -1.58
C SER A 56 23.29 -0.72 -3.07
N TRP A 57 22.78 -1.69 -3.84
CA TRP A 57 23.02 -1.81 -5.28
C TRP A 57 21.99 -1.06 -6.14
N ARG A 58 20.94 -0.50 -5.54
CA ARG A 58 19.88 0.23 -6.22
C ARG A 58 19.97 1.71 -5.87
N LEU A 59 19.94 2.56 -6.90
CA LEU A 59 20.06 4.00 -6.75
C LEU A 59 18.69 4.65 -6.45
N PRO A 60 18.60 5.63 -5.53
CA PRO A 60 17.36 6.33 -5.23
C PRO A 60 16.70 6.96 -6.47
N GLU A 61 17.52 7.43 -7.43
CA GLU A 61 17.06 8.05 -8.66
C GLU A 61 16.26 7.07 -9.54
N THR A 62 16.59 5.77 -9.48
CA THR A 62 15.83 4.72 -10.18
C THR A 62 14.41 4.60 -9.62
N ASP A 63 14.24 4.77 -8.31
CA ASP A 63 12.93 4.65 -7.67
C ASP A 63 12.07 5.87 -7.93
N HIS A 64 12.69 7.04 -7.87
CA HIS A 64 12.05 8.27 -8.26
C HIS A 64 11.59 8.23 -9.72
N GLU A 65 12.41 7.70 -10.63
CA GLU A 65 12.02 7.51 -12.04
C GLU A 65 10.82 6.56 -12.18
N TRP A 66 10.80 5.44 -11.45
CA TRP A 66 9.67 4.51 -11.50
C TRP A 66 8.38 5.12 -10.97
N ALA A 67 8.46 5.84 -9.84
CA ALA A 67 7.33 6.54 -9.26
C ALA A 67 6.79 7.63 -10.20
N THR A 68 7.67 8.47 -10.78
CA THR A 68 7.25 9.51 -11.74
C THR A 68 6.67 8.92 -13.03
N ASN A 69 7.20 7.79 -13.52
CA ASN A 69 6.62 7.09 -14.67
C ASN A 69 5.24 6.51 -14.36
N GLY A 70 5.02 5.99 -13.15
CA GLY A 70 3.70 5.57 -12.69
C GLY A 70 2.68 6.71 -12.66
N MET A 71 3.08 7.88 -12.15
CA MET A 71 2.25 9.09 -12.18
C MET A 71 1.88 9.50 -13.61
N ARG A 72 2.85 9.49 -14.55
CA ARG A 72 2.58 9.79 -15.96
C ARG A 72 1.61 8.79 -16.60
N ALA A 73 1.75 7.49 -16.30
CA ALA A 73 0.83 6.47 -16.81
C ALA A 73 -0.62 6.73 -16.35
N LEU A 74 -0.78 7.27 -15.14
CA LEU A 74 -2.05 7.69 -14.57
C LEU A 74 -2.55 9.06 -15.09
N GLY A 75 -1.81 9.71 -15.98
CA GLY A 75 -2.16 11.02 -16.52
C GLY A 75 -1.91 12.17 -15.54
N LEU A 76 -1.14 11.94 -14.48
CA LEU A 76 -0.78 12.95 -13.51
C LEU A 76 0.48 13.73 -13.94
N PRO A 77 0.55 15.04 -13.67
CA PRO A 77 1.70 15.88 -13.99
C PRO A 77 2.90 15.52 -13.10
N ALA A 78 4.01 15.09 -13.69
CA ALA A 78 5.16 14.56 -12.94
C ALA A 78 5.91 15.62 -12.11
N ASP A 79 5.75 16.90 -12.42
CA ASP A 79 6.30 18.03 -11.67
C ASP A 79 5.56 18.32 -10.34
N LYS A 80 4.44 17.62 -10.09
CA LYS A 80 3.65 17.70 -8.85
C LYS A 80 3.79 16.42 -8.01
N PHE A 81 5.02 15.94 -7.84
CA PHE A 81 5.30 14.62 -7.29
C PHE A 81 4.63 14.44 -5.91
N GLU A 82 4.87 15.35 -4.99
CA GLU A 82 4.36 15.32 -3.63
C GLU A 82 2.83 15.42 -3.60
N GLU A 83 2.21 16.34 -4.35
CA GLU A 83 0.75 16.44 -4.39
C GLU A 83 0.12 15.18 -4.99
N ASN A 84 0.75 14.58 -6.00
CA ASN A 84 0.27 13.35 -6.61
C ASN A 84 0.28 12.19 -5.60
N THR A 85 1.24 12.13 -4.67
CA THR A 85 1.23 11.06 -3.64
C THR A 85 -0.07 11.07 -2.82
N LEU A 86 -0.55 12.26 -2.44
CA LEU A 86 -1.82 12.44 -1.72
C LEU A 86 -3.01 12.05 -2.57
N VAL A 87 -3.03 12.48 -3.84
CA VAL A 87 -4.07 12.13 -4.82
C VAL A 87 -4.18 10.61 -4.97
N LEU A 88 -3.05 9.92 -5.11
CA LEU A 88 -3.01 8.47 -5.25
C LEU A 88 -3.50 7.76 -3.99
N ALA A 89 -3.13 8.24 -2.80
CA ALA A 89 -3.54 7.62 -1.54
C ALA A 89 -5.05 7.77 -1.31
N ARG A 90 -5.59 8.95 -1.62
CA ARG A 90 -7.04 9.22 -1.60
C ARG A 90 -7.81 8.37 -2.60
N LEU A 91 -7.28 8.18 -3.81
CA LEU A 91 -7.87 7.30 -4.82
C LEU A 91 -8.01 5.86 -4.33
N LEU A 92 -6.97 5.33 -3.66
CA LEU A 92 -7.02 3.99 -3.07
C LEU A 92 -8.03 3.89 -1.93
N ASP A 93 -8.20 4.95 -1.14
CA ASP A 93 -9.22 5.04 -0.07
C ASP A 93 -10.63 5.40 -0.60
N GLY A 94 -10.86 5.24 -1.90
CA GLY A 94 -12.17 5.44 -2.53
C GLY A 94 -12.55 6.90 -2.81
N GLN A 95 -11.68 7.87 -2.52
CA GLN A 95 -11.90 9.29 -2.79
C GLN A 95 -11.38 9.65 -4.19
N THR A 96 -12.20 9.41 -5.22
CA THR A 96 -11.77 9.52 -6.63
C THR A 96 -11.64 10.96 -7.12
N LYS A 97 -12.41 11.89 -6.56
CA LYS A 97 -12.59 13.25 -7.11
C LYS A 97 -11.28 14.01 -7.34
N ASP A 98 -10.34 13.93 -6.40
CA ASP A 98 -9.05 14.62 -6.52
C ASP A 98 -8.23 14.08 -7.69
N TYR A 99 -8.26 12.76 -7.90
CA TYR A 99 -7.62 12.12 -9.05
C TYR A 99 -8.29 12.52 -10.36
N GLU A 100 -9.62 12.55 -10.41
CA GLU A 100 -10.35 12.92 -11.63
C GLU A 100 -10.05 14.37 -12.04
N ILE A 101 -9.95 15.28 -11.07
CA ILE A 101 -9.55 16.67 -11.30
C ILE A 101 -8.11 16.75 -11.79
N ALA A 102 -7.18 16.04 -11.14
CA ALA A 102 -5.75 16.12 -11.45
C ALA A 102 -5.38 15.46 -12.79
N SER A 103 -6.04 14.35 -13.12
CA SER A 103 -5.76 13.55 -14.33
C SER A 103 -6.66 13.89 -15.52
N GLY A 104 -7.82 14.50 -15.29
CA GLY A 104 -8.88 14.68 -16.28
C GLY A 104 -9.58 13.37 -16.69
N ARG A 105 -9.39 12.28 -15.95
CA ARG A 105 -9.95 10.94 -16.25
C ARG A 105 -11.03 10.58 -15.23
N THR A 106 -12.13 10.00 -15.68
CA THR A 106 -13.15 9.43 -14.78
C THR A 106 -12.69 8.07 -14.25
N VAL A 107 -12.98 7.78 -12.99
CA VAL A 107 -12.73 6.46 -12.39
C VAL A 107 -14.01 5.65 -12.37
N GLU A 108 -13.99 4.46 -12.96
CA GLU A 108 -15.15 3.58 -12.96
C GLU A 108 -15.48 3.08 -11.54
N THR A 109 -16.78 2.92 -11.28
CA THR A 109 -17.28 2.31 -10.05
C THR A 109 -16.95 0.82 -10.06
N MET A 110 -16.39 0.33 -8.95
CA MET A 110 -15.92 -1.05 -8.84
C MET A 110 -17.08 -2.04 -8.72
N GLU A 111 -17.01 -3.13 -9.46
CA GLU A 111 -17.75 -4.35 -9.18
C GLU A 111 -16.85 -5.31 -8.38
N PRO A 112 -17.27 -5.79 -7.20
CA PRO A 112 -16.46 -6.71 -6.41
C PRO A 112 -16.37 -8.09 -7.10
N VAL A 113 -15.20 -8.42 -7.60
CA VAL A 113 -14.80 -9.75 -8.07
C VAL A 113 -14.12 -10.50 -6.94
N TYR A 114 -14.37 -11.78 -6.79
CA TYR A 114 -13.63 -12.63 -5.85
C TYR A 114 -12.57 -13.41 -6.64
N GLY A 115 -11.30 -13.17 -6.34
CA GLY A 115 -10.19 -13.91 -6.96
C GLY A 115 -10.16 -15.38 -6.56
N SER A 116 -9.44 -16.19 -7.33
CA SER A 116 -9.15 -17.58 -6.96
C SER A 116 -8.35 -17.67 -5.66
N ASP A 117 -8.39 -18.83 -5.00
CA ASP A 117 -7.61 -19.10 -3.78
C ASP A 117 -6.11 -18.79 -3.95
N ILE A 118 -5.56 -19.09 -5.14
CA ILE A 118 -4.15 -18.82 -5.45
C ILE A 118 -3.89 -17.32 -5.48
N GLU A 119 -4.73 -16.55 -6.14
CA GLU A 119 -4.56 -15.10 -6.25
C GLU A 119 -4.76 -14.41 -4.90
N ARG A 120 -5.76 -14.84 -4.12
CA ARG A 120 -5.98 -14.34 -2.76
C ARG A 120 -4.78 -14.62 -1.85
N SER A 121 -4.19 -15.81 -1.96
CA SER A 121 -3.00 -16.17 -1.18
C SER A 121 -1.84 -15.19 -1.39
N VAL A 122 -1.65 -14.70 -2.63
CA VAL A 122 -0.62 -13.70 -2.94
C VAL A 122 -0.88 -12.39 -2.19
N VAL A 123 -2.13 -11.92 -2.13
CA VAL A 123 -2.50 -10.71 -1.39
C VAL A 123 -2.24 -10.89 0.12
N VAL A 124 -2.65 -12.03 0.66
CA VAL A 124 -2.43 -12.39 2.07
C VAL A 124 -0.94 -12.42 2.41
N GLU A 125 -0.08 -12.95 1.55
CA GLU A 125 1.36 -12.93 1.78
C GLU A 125 1.94 -11.51 1.84
N GLN A 126 1.43 -10.57 1.04
CA GLN A 126 1.88 -9.17 1.12
C GLN A 126 1.50 -8.53 2.45
N PHE A 127 0.26 -8.73 2.91
CA PHE A 127 -0.16 -8.27 4.24
C PHE A 127 0.65 -8.92 5.36
N HIS A 128 0.89 -10.22 5.26
CA HIS A 128 1.69 -10.94 6.24
C HIS A 128 3.11 -10.38 6.33
N ASN A 129 3.72 -10.07 5.19
CA ASN A 129 5.05 -9.46 5.12
C ASN A 129 5.10 -8.01 5.62
N ALA A 130 4.04 -7.24 5.47
CA ALA A 130 3.92 -5.92 6.08
C ALA A 130 3.85 -6.07 7.61
N PHE A 131 2.91 -6.87 8.10
CA PHE A 131 2.63 -6.94 9.54
C PHE A 131 3.71 -7.64 10.35
N ARG A 132 4.49 -8.56 9.77
CA ARG A 132 5.62 -9.18 10.48
C ARG A 132 6.71 -8.19 10.90
N ARG A 133 6.78 -7.02 10.24
CA ARG A 133 7.76 -5.96 10.57
C ARG A 133 7.35 -5.15 11.80
N ILE A 134 6.06 -5.11 12.13
CA ILE A 134 5.52 -4.30 13.23
C ILE A 134 5.13 -5.12 14.47
N THR A 135 5.17 -6.45 14.41
CA THR A 135 4.84 -7.32 15.55
C THR A 135 6.02 -8.19 15.94
N THR A 136 6.40 -8.15 17.22
CA THR A 136 7.31 -9.13 17.82
C THR A 136 6.60 -10.49 17.88
N ASN A 137 7.33 -11.59 17.69
CA ASN A 137 6.80 -12.97 17.67
C ASN A 137 5.71 -13.27 16.60
N TRP A 138 5.84 -12.64 15.43
CA TRP A 138 4.87 -12.73 14.33
C TRP A 138 4.39 -14.15 13.98
N ASP A 139 5.25 -15.17 14.03
CA ASP A 139 4.88 -16.58 13.76
C ASP A 139 3.76 -17.09 14.67
N SER A 140 3.76 -16.65 15.92
CA SER A 140 2.75 -17.01 16.92
C SER A 140 1.48 -16.17 16.83
N VAL A 141 1.59 -14.97 16.25
CA VAL A 141 0.52 -13.97 16.20
C VAL A 141 -0.27 -14.07 14.89
N LEU A 142 0.42 -14.03 13.75
CA LEU A 142 -0.22 -13.95 12.43
C LEU A 142 -0.68 -15.32 11.93
N ASN A 143 -1.83 -15.35 11.26
CA ASN A 143 -2.35 -16.56 10.63
C ASN A 143 -2.94 -16.27 9.26
N ARG A 144 -2.34 -16.85 8.22
CA ARG A 144 -2.74 -16.67 6.82
C ARG A 144 -4.21 -17.05 6.57
N LYS A 145 -4.73 -18.11 7.20
CA LYS A 145 -6.14 -18.51 7.04
C LYS A 145 -7.09 -17.47 7.64
N VAL A 146 -6.74 -16.93 8.82
CA VAL A 146 -7.54 -15.86 9.46
C VAL A 146 -7.47 -14.57 8.65
N MET A 147 -6.29 -14.24 8.12
CA MET A 147 -6.10 -13.09 7.24
C MET A 147 -6.90 -13.21 5.95
N ASP A 148 -6.87 -14.38 5.30
CA ASP A 148 -7.69 -14.66 4.11
C ASP A 148 -9.19 -14.52 4.41
N SER A 149 -9.65 -15.04 5.55
CA SER A 149 -11.05 -14.92 6.00
C SER A 149 -11.49 -13.49 6.34
N ASN A 150 -10.53 -12.57 6.57
CA ASN A 150 -10.79 -11.17 6.88
C ASN A 150 -10.30 -10.22 5.76
N LEU A 151 -9.94 -10.75 4.59
CA LEU A 151 -9.26 -9.99 3.55
C LEU A 151 -10.06 -8.76 3.12
N GLU A 152 -11.37 -8.94 2.91
CA GLU A 152 -12.31 -7.89 2.51
C GLU A 152 -12.46 -6.77 3.56
N LYS A 153 -12.18 -7.06 4.84
CA LYS A 153 -12.15 -6.05 5.92
C LYS A 153 -10.79 -5.34 5.98
N LEU A 154 -9.71 -6.08 5.74
CA LEU A 154 -8.35 -5.54 5.76
C LEU A 154 -8.14 -4.50 4.65
N LEU A 155 -8.61 -4.79 3.43
CA LEU A 155 -8.37 -3.95 2.25
C LEU A 155 -8.77 -2.46 2.45
N PRO A 156 -10.02 -2.11 2.80
CA PRO A 156 -10.39 -0.70 3.01
C PRO A 156 -9.66 -0.08 4.20
N MET A 157 -9.41 -0.83 5.27
CA MET A 157 -8.67 -0.32 6.43
C MET A 157 -7.21 -0.02 6.10
N VAL A 158 -6.59 -0.79 5.21
CA VAL A 158 -5.22 -0.54 4.74
C VAL A 158 -5.18 0.68 3.83
N ALA A 159 -6.10 0.79 2.87
CA ALA A 159 -6.19 1.97 2.03
C ALA A 159 -6.34 3.25 2.87
N HIS A 160 -7.19 3.18 3.90
CA HIS A 160 -7.35 4.25 4.86
C HIS A 160 -6.07 4.59 5.63
N ALA A 161 -5.37 3.57 6.15
CA ALA A 161 -4.11 3.77 6.87
C ALA A 161 -3.03 4.43 6.00
N VAL A 162 -2.90 4.01 4.73
CA VAL A 162 -1.99 4.62 3.76
C VAL A 162 -2.35 6.09 3.49
N ARG A 163 -3.64 6.42 3.39
CA ARG A 163 -4.08 7.81 3.23
C ARG A 163 -3.76 8.66 4.46
N ILE A 164 -4.07 8.17 5.67
CA ILE A 164 -3.81 8.88 6.93
C ILE A 164 -2.31 9.18 7.07
N GLU A 165 -1.44 8.22 6.74
CA GLU A 165 0.01 8.45 6.73
C GLU A 165 0.40 9.55 5.75
N ARG A 166 -0.08 9.48 4.51
CA ARG A 166 0.28 10.46 3.48
C ARG A 166 -0.22 11.86 3.80
N GLU A 167 -1.33 11.97 4.52
CA GLU A 167 -1.84 13.25 5.05
C GLU A 167 -1.02 13.78 6.25
N GLY A 168 0.10 13.15 6.59
CA GLY A 168 1.04 13.58 7.62
C GLY A 168 0.64 13.15 9.04
N GLN A 169 -0.24 12.17 9.17
CA GLN A 169 -0.71 11.66 10.47
C GLN A 169 -0.17 10.26 10.74
N THR A 170 -0.24 9.80 11.99
CA THR A 170 0.15 8.43 12.35
C THR A 170 -1.09 7.54 12.37
N PRO A 171 -1.25 6.58 11.44
CA PRO A 171 -2.38 5.66 11.46
C PRO A 171 -2.27 4.66 12.61
N ASP A 172 -3.41 4.32 13.22
CA ASP A 172 -3.49 3.20 14.17
C ASP A 172 -3.56 1.86 13.41
N LEU A 173 -2.48 1.08 13.47
CA LEU A 173 -2.38 -0.23 12.82
C LEU A 173 -2.90 -1.38 13.70
N ILE A 174 -3.28 -1.13 14.96
CA ILE A 174 -3.76 -2.18 15.88
C ILE A 174 -5.04 -2.86 15.38
N PRO A 175 -6.06 -2.15 14.84
CA PRO A 175 -7.26 -2.78 14.30
C PRO A 175 -6.95 -3.76 13.15
N LEU A 176 -6.02 -3.39 12.25
CA LEU A 176 -5.56 -4.26 11.18
C LEU A 176 -4.88 -5.51 11.74
N LEU A 177 -3.96 -5.34 12.70
CA LEU A 177 -3.29 -6.46 13.34
C LEU A 177 -4.26 -7.43 14.01
N LYS A 178 -5.33 -6.94 14.66
CA LYS A 178 -6.36 -7.78 15.30
C LYS A 178 -7.06 -8.71 14.31
N LEU A 179 -7.28 -8.27 13.07
CA LEU A 179 -7.88 -9.09 12.00
C LEU A 179 -6.95 -10.18 11.47
N CYS A 180 -5.65 -10.09 11.78
CA CYS A 180 -4.65 -11.06 11.35
C CYS A 180 -4.32 -12.10 12.43
N ARG A 181 -4.74 -11.86 13.67
CA ARG A 181 -4.33 -12.70 14.81
C ARG A 181 -4.99 -14.07 14.76
N ARG A 182 -4.26 -15.10 15.18
CA ARG A 182 -4.89 -16.34 15.63
C ARG A 182 -5.91 -15.95 16.71
N ILE A 183 -7.18 -16.31 16.51
CA ILE A 183 -8.12 -16.29 17.63
C ILE A 183 -7.54 -17.25 18.65
N SER A 184 -7.16 -16.75 19.83
CA SER A 184 -6.85 -17.63 20.95
C SER A 184 -8.09 -18.48 21.17
N THR A 185 -8.01 -19.76 20.84
CA THR A 185 -8.90 -20.74 21.45
C THR A 185 -8.47 -20.81 22.91
N GLU A 186 -9.05 -19.94 23.74
CA GLU A 186 -9.29 -20.23 25.15
C GLU A 186 -10.61 -20.98 25.26
#